data_AF-A0A1H7A072-F1
#
_entry.id   AF-A0A1H7A072-F1
#
_cell.length_a   1.000
_cell.length_b   1.000
_cell.length_c   1.000
_cell.angle_alpha   90.00
_cell.angle_beta   90.00
_cell.angle_gamma   90.00
#
_symmetry.space_group_name_H-M   'P 1'
#
loop_
_entity.id
_entity.type
_entity.pdbx_description
1 polymer ?
#
loop_
_entity_poly.entity_id
_entity_poly.type
_entity_poly.pdbx_seq_one_letter_code
_entity_poly.pdbx_strand_id
1 'polypeptide(L)'
;MKRSAWAGTLVVAKLTDVPLPMQTVQFLHDAFAKALLTIHARRLEALMTVVAALLQGRCLSLTALGRFLPGSAYPKHAIKRVD
;
A
#
# COMPACT_ATOMS: atom_id res chain seq x y z
N MET A 1 36.50 -21.39 26.46
CA MET A 1 35.26 -22.06 25.99
C MET A 1 34.24 -21.00 25.60
N LYS A 2 33.57 -21.23 24.47
CA LYS A 2 32.56 -20.42 23.75
C LYS A 2 31.47 -19.89 24.72
N ARG A 3 30.81 -18.75 24.53
CA ARG A 3 29.98 -18.38 23.36
C ARG A 3 29.75 -16.86 23.30
N SER A 4 29.93 -16.32 22.11
CA SER A 4 29.41 -15.04 21.62
C SER A 4 27.88 -15.06 21.60
N ALA A 5 27.25 -14.08 22.24
CA ALA A 5 25.82 -13.80 22.09
C ALA A 5 25.67 -12.60 21.17
N TRP A 6 25.09 -12.87 20.01
CA TRP A 6 24.96 -11.97 18.89
C TRP A 6 23.91 -10.90 19.16
N ALA A 7 24.16 -9.76 18.52
CA ALA A 7 23.25 -8.65 18.33
C ALA A 7 21.82 -9.12 18.05
N GLY A 8 20.90 -8.63 18.88
CA GLY A 8 19.47 -8.76 18.70
C GLY A 8 18.81 -7.51 19.25
N THR A 9 19.20 -6.33 18.74
CA THR A 9 18.41 -5.11 18.91
C THR A 9 17.06 -5.38 18.25
N LEU A 10 16.15 -5.86 19.07
CA LEU A 10 14.73 -5.96 18.80
C LEU A 10 14.25 -4.52 18.58
N VAL A 11 14.28 -4.10 17.32
CA VAL A 11 13.55 -2.90 16.88
C VAL A 11 12.07 -3.27 17.02
N VAL A 12 11.55 -3.14 18.24
CA VAL A 12 10.13 -2.87 18.48
C VAL A 12 9.92 -1.46 17.94
N ALA A 13 9.82 -1.36 16.61
CA ALA A 13 9.32 -0.15 15.98
C ALA A 13 7.91 0.03 16.55
N LYS A 14 7.80 1.07 17.37
CA LYS A 14 6.57 1.61 17.94
C LYS A 14 5.43 1.54 16.91
N LEU A 15 4.50 0.63 17.13
CA LEU A 15 3.21 0.53 16.46
C LEU A 15 2.26 1.68 16.89
N THR A 16 2.78 2.90 17.02
CA THR A 16 2.03 4.09 17.45
C THR A 16 2.31 5.32 16.57
N ASP A 17 3.25 5.24 15.64
CA ASP A 17 3.38 6.25 14.59
C ASP A 17 2.64 5.71 13.37
N VAL A 18 1.32 5.91 13.32
CA VAL A 18 0.55 5.61 12.11
C VAL A 18 1.02 6.64 11.08
N PRO A 19 1.78 6.24 10.05
CA PRO A 19 2.32 7.19 9.09
C PRO A 19 1.14 7.88 8.41
N LEU A 20 1.27 9.18 8.13
CA LEU A 20 0.28 9.90 7.32
C LEU A 20 -0.07 9.04 6.10
N PRO A 21 -1.32 9.02 5.60
CA PRO A 21 -1.78 8.07 4.59
C PRO A 21 -0.83 7.95 3.39
N MET A 22 -0.17 9.06 3.01
CA MET A 22 0.84 9.08 1.95
C MET A 22 2.14 8.31 2.29
N GLN A 23 2.65 8.42 3.52
CA GLN A 23 3.84 7.68 3.97
C GLN A 23 3.56 6.17 4.05
N THR A 24 2.36 5.78 4.48
CA THR A 24 1.94 4.37 4.51
C THR A 24 1.90 3.77 3.11
N VAL A 25 1.35 4.52 2.13
CA VAL A 25 1.30 4.09 0.72
C VAL A 25 2.71 3.96 0.12
N GLN A 26 3.62 4.90 0.40
CA GLN A 26 5.01 4.83 -0.08
C GLN A 26 5.76 3.63 0.51
N PHE A 27 5.64 3.41 1.83
CA PHE A 27 6.24 2.25 2.48
C PHE A 27 5.76 0.93 1.87
N LEU A 28 4.45 0.79 1.67
CA LEU A 28 3.87 -0.40 1.05
C LEU A 28 4.31 -0.58 -0.40
N HIS A 29 4.40 0.50 -1.17
CA HIS A 29 4.89 0.46 -2.54
C HIS A 29 6.32 -0.11 -2.59
N ASP A 30 7.22 0.39 -1.74
CA ASP A 30 8.62 -0.05 -1.71
C ASP A 30 8.76 -1.49 -1.20
N ALA A 31 7.97 -1.88 -0.20
CA ALA A 31 7.95 -3.24 0.32
C ALA A 31 7.46 -4.23 -0.76
N PHE A 32 6.40 -3.87 -1.49
CA PHE A 32 5.84 -4.72 -2.54
C PHE A 32 6.68 -4.72 -3.82
N ALA A 33 7.31 -3.61 -4.21
CA ALA A 33 8.24 -3.59 -5.32
C ALA A 33 9.41 -4.57 -5.10
N LYS A 34 9.87 -4.71 -3.86
CA LYS A 34 10.93 -5.67 -3.47
C LYS A 34 10.42 -7.11 -3.36
N ALA A 35 9.20 -7.31 -2.86
CA ALA A 35 8.63 -8.64 -2.64
C ALA A 35 8.03 -9.28 -3.90
N LEU A 36 7.50 -8.48 -4.83
CA LEU A 36 6.75 -8.91 -6.00
C LEU A 36 7.53 -8.59 -7.30
N LEU A 37 8.71 -9.19 -7.47
CA LEU A 37 9.63 -8.88 -8.58
C LEU A 37 9.05 -9.14 -9.99
N THR A 38 8.00 -9.95 -10.10
CA THR A 38 7.34 -10.30 -11.38
C THR A 38 6.11 -9.45 -11.67
N ILE A 39 5.67 -8.59 -10.73
CA ILE A 39 4.50 -7.75 -10.95
C ILE A 39 4.87 -6.59 -11.86
N HIS A 40 4.01 -6.31 -12.84
CA HIS A 40 4.19 -5.14 -13.69
C HIS A 40 3.98 -3.86 -12.86
N ALA A 41 4.87 -2.88 -13.01
CA ALA A 41 4.81 -1.58 -12.29
C ALA A 41 3.40 -0.96 -12.29
N ARG A 42 2.69 -0.99 -13.43
CA ARG A 42 1.34 -0.42 -13.57
C ARG A 42 0.29 -1.10 -12.68
N ARG A 43 0.44 -2.40 -12.39
CA ARG A 43 -0.44 -3.13 -11.47
C ARG A 43 -0.14 -2.77 -10.02
N LEU A 44 1.14 -2.58 -9.70
CA LEU A 44 1.55 -2.11 -8.38
C LEU A 44 1.05 -0.68 -8.10
N GLU A 45 1.16 0.22 -9.07
CA GLU A 45 0.58 1.57 -9.00
C GLU A 45 -0.94 1.55 -8.82
N ALA A 46 -1.63 0.68 -9.57
CA ALA A 46 -3.08 0.52 -9.42
C ALA A 46 -3.44 0.04 -8.00
N LEU A 47 -2.71 -0.95 -7.46
CA LEU A 47 -2.90 -1.43 -6.10
C LEU A 47 -2.68 -0.30 -5.08
N MET A 48 -1.61 0.47 -5.19
CA MET A 48 -1.34 1.58 -4.28
C MET A 48 -2.40 2.69 -4.38
N THR A 49 -2.94 2.93 -5.58
CA THR A 49 -4.04 3.88 -5.79
C THR A 49 -5.30 3.42 -5.05
N VAL A 50 -5.61 2.13 -5.09
CA VAL A 50 -6.74 1.55 -4.35
C VAL A 50 -6.52 1.62 -2.84
N VAL A 51 -5.31 1.34 -2.36
CA VAL A 51 -4.94 1.49 -0.94
C VAL A 51 -5.11 2.96 -0.48
N ALA A 52 -4.68 3.93 -1.29
CA ALA A 52 -4.87 5.35 -0.98
C ALA A 52 -6.37 5.72 -0.91
N ALA A 53 -7.17 5.27 -1.89
CA ALA A 53 -8.61 5.51 -1.91
C ALA A 53 -9.33 4.86 -0.71
N LEU A 54 -8.87 3.68 -0.27
CA LEU A 54 -9.36 3.02 0.94
C LEU A 54 -9.09 3.84 2.21
N LEU A 55 -7.84 4.31 2.36
CA LEU A 55 -7.44 5.10 3.52
C LEU A 55 -8.17 6.45 3.59
N GLN A 56 -8.49 7.05 2.43
CA GLN A 56 -9.22 8.32 2.35
C GLN A 56 -10.74 8.13 2.50
N GLY A 57 -11.35 7.21 1.75
CA GLY A 57 -12.80 7.03 1.69
C GLY A 57 -13.37 6.13 2.78
N ARG A 58 -12.54 5.37 3.51
CA ARG A 58 -12.94 4.42 4.58
C ARG A 58 -14.02 3.42 4.16
N CYS A 59 -14.11 3.09 2.87
CA CYS A 59 -15.18 2.28 2.27
C CYS A 59 -14.57 1.15 1.43
N LEU A 60 -14.96 -0.11 1.68
CA LEU A 60 -14.40 -1.31 1.05
C LEU A 60 -15.09 -1.75 -0.26
N SER A 61 -16.17 -1.10 -0.68
CA SER A 61 -16.87 -1.49 -1.91
C SER A 61 -16.09 -1.07 -3.17
N LEU A 62 -15.98 -1.96 -4.16
CA LEU A 62 -15.34 -1.68 -5.46
C LEU A 62 -15.89 -0.41 -6.13
N THR A 63 -17.20 -0.18 -6.02
CA THR A 63 -17.86 1.02 -6.56
C THR A 63 -17.41 2.30 -5.88
N ALA A 64 -17.35 2.31 -4.54
CA ALA A 64 -16.86 3.48 -3.80
C ALA A 64 -15.39 3.74 -4.12
N LEU A 65 -14.55 2.71 -4.12
CA LEU A 65 -13.13 2.82 -4.43
C LEU A 65 -12.93 3.40 -5.83
N GLY A 66 -13.56 2.83 -6.85
CA GLY A 66 -13.48 3.33 -8.22
C GLY A 66 -13.94 4.79 -8.36
N ARG A 67 -14.89 5.26 -7.56
CA ARG A 67 -15.35 6.67 -7.58
C ARG A 67 -14.39 7.63 -6.89
N PHE A 68 -13.64 7.17 -5.90
CA PHE A 68 -12.63 7.97 -5.20
C PHE A 68 -11.24 7.90 -5.85
N LEU A 69 -11.07 7.10 -6.90
CA LEU A 69 -9.82 7.05 -7.66
C LEU A 69 -9.53 8.41 -8.34
N PRO A 70 -8.32 8.96 -8.21
CA PRO A 70 -7.94 10.18 -8.91
C PRO A 70 -7.83 9.96 -10.43
N GLY A 71 -8.34 10.93 -11.21
CA GLY A 71 -8.21 10.95 -12.67
C GLY A 71 -9.47 11.43 -13.41
N SER A 72 -9.37 11.58 -14.73
CA SER A 72 -10.47 12.04 -15.60
C SER A 72 -11.29 10.91 -16.24
N ALA A 73 -11.01 9.65 -15.88
CA ALA A 73 -11.70 8.50 -16.47
C ALA A 73 -13.17 8.45 -16.03
N TYR A 74 -14.07 8.01 -16.92
CA TYR A 74 -15.46 7.80 -16.55
C TYR A 74 -15.58 6.80 -15.38
N PRO A 75 -16.57 6.96 -14.48
CA PRO A 75 -16.73 6.11 -13.29
C PRO A 75 -16.70 4.60 -13.60
N LYS A 76 -17.31 4.18 -14.71
CA LYS A 76 -17.29 2.77 -15.14
C LYS A 76 -15.88 2.22 -15.40
N HIS A 77 -14.98 3.04 -15.95
CA HIS A 77 -13.60 2.65 -16.24
C HIS A 77 -12.74 2.68 -14.98
N ALA A 78 -13.01 3.61 -14.06
CA ALA A 78 -12.34 3.66 -12.78
C ALA A 78 -12.71 2.45 -11.90
N ILE A 79 -13.99 2.05 -11.86
CA ILE A 79 -14.45 0.83 -11.16
C ILE A 79 -13.78 -0.42 -11.75
N LYS A 80 -13.74 -0.56 -13.08
CA LYS A 80 -13.06 -1.68 -13.76
C LYS A 80 -11.54 -1.73 -13.52
N ARG A 81 -10.93 -0.63 -13.06
CA ARG A 81 -9.50 -0.60 -12.69
C ARG A 81 -9.27 -1.16 -11.28
N VAL A 82 -10.28 -1.11 -10.42
CA VAL A 82 -10.22 -1.64 -9.06
C VAL A 82 -10.54 -3.13 -9.03
N ASP A 83 -11.46 -3.57 -9.90
CA ASP A 83 -11.69 -4.99 -10.23
C ASP A 83 -10.45 -5.64 -10.87
#